data_AF-A0A9J6Q6R4-F1
#
_entry.id   AF-A0A9J6Q6R4-F1
#
_cell.length_a   1.000
_cell.length_b   1.000
_cell.length_c   1.000
_cell.angle_alpha   90.00
_cell.angle_beta   90.00
_cell.angle_gamma   90.00
#
_symmetry.space_group_name_H-M   'P 1'
#
loop_
_entity.id
_entity.type
_entity.pdbx_description
1 polymer ?
#
loop_
_entity_poly.entity_id
_entity_poly.type
_entity_poly.pdbx_seq_one_letter_code
_entity_poly.pdbx_strand_id
1 'polypeptide(L)'
;MILGQSHPIREQFERCLGIIRQASVEILLLLKVHVTEGKDPRWFLEQLDTARLGLGGWAAVAKRLNLNDAELSQFTLQLRLLQQRVPQYESGQEVSDNQLIAATRFVTSLEHLRLQQPLLTYSTELGDSDPDQQQQAQKQVRALEMMIKGLIIQAWPDPVRLNNHLKTLFSADKVRRWLRQGERNDVLSGMLFSELALMLVDKKEFSRSYAPLFNDPSTLTLLVEPRKTLQTFLDDLRVIRNKIIAQQPLSTAQTLLLDNYYRQIAGPVQRAFEEGRTRVNPAGLLAEGASEVHAFWETARKKRKASGDDIFEVRDTIDKPRRRPERTPEQRDYLISVGLWGAVGVMVIAMLIGGVWLISDGNEPAQAATTSTPVSTVVEEIRDAPTSRGTLDQMGITWDENNFRSAIDRNDTRVTLLFLKAGMDWKLSWTERSLAVGNAEVLDVLMRYRLQMTEEKPCRQFITTLSHAMAAGEALTPLREEYLHAFCTVPAVVERQRRDMDQATRRAQAQPDGSAKKWQTIQTAIYEVIR
;
A
#
# COMPACT_ATOMS: atom_id res chain seq x y z
N MET A 1 26.11 20.27 31.88
CA MET A 1 25.47 21.00 30.76
C MET A 1 24.18 20.28 30.31
N ILE A 2 23.18 20.08 31.19
CA ILE A 2 21.94 19.34 30.84
C ILE A 2 20.70 20.27 30.83
N LEU A 3 20.80 21.46 31.44
CA LEU A 3 19.68 22.42 31.58
C LEU A 3 19.31 23.17 30.28
N GLY A 4 20.10 23.04 29.19
CA GLY A 4 19.89 23.80 27.95
C GLY A 4 19.04 23.12 26.87
N GLN A 5 18.88 21.78 26.92
CA GLN A 5 18.13 21.02 25.90
C GLN A 5 16.68 20.71 26.31
N SER A 6 16.35 20.73 27.61
CA SER A 6 14.98 20.47 28.08
C SER A 6 14.01 21.60 27.76
N HIS A 7 14.50 22.84 27.74
CA HIS A 7 13.69 24.02 27.44
C HIS A 7 13.16 24.04 25.99
N PRO A 8 13.99 23.82 24.94
CA PRO A 8 13.49 23.80 23.56
C PRO A 8 12.56 22.62 23.27
N ILE A 9 12.80 21.43 23.85
CA ILE A 9 11.91 20.26 23.69
C ILE A 9 10.51 20.55 24.24
N ARG A 10 10.44 21.13 25.43
CA ARG A 10 9.16 21.48 26.06
C ARG A 10 8.40 22.52 25.24
N GLU A 11 9.07 23.57 24.79
CA GLU A 11 8.45 24.62 23.98
C GLU A 11 7.89 24.07 22.66
N GLN A 12 8.67 23.24 21.94
CA GLN A 12 8.23 22.59 20.71
C GLN A 12 7.04 21.67 20.94
N PHE A 13 7.03 20.93 22.05
CA PHE A 13 5.92 20.06 22.44
C PHE A 13 4.65 20.86 22.76
N GLU A 14 4.75 21.95 23.52
CA GLU A 14 3.62 22.81 23.83
C GLU A 14 3.04 23.46 22.58
N ARG A 15 3.89 23.87 21.63
CA ARG A 15 3.46 24.34 20.30
C ARG A 15 2.69 23.25 19.54
N CYS A 16 3.19 22.00 19.53
CA CYS A 16 2.48 20.88 18.91
C CYS A 16 1.10 20.68 19.55
N LEU A 17 0.99 20.69 20.88
CA LEU A 17 -0.30 20.55 21.56
C LEU A 17 -1.25 21.72 21.26
N GLY A 18 -0.74 22.94 21.14
CA GLY A 18 -1.52 24.10 20.73
C GLY A 18 -2.14 23.92 19.34
N ILE A 19 -1.35 23.48 18.36
CA ILE A 19 -1.83 23.16 17.01
C ILE A 19 -2.90 22.07 17.05
N ILE A 20 -2.67 21.00 17.82
CA ILE A 20 -3.61 19.88 17.93
C ILE A 20 -4.94 20.33 18.53
N ARG A 21 -4.91 21.20 19.55
CA ARG A 21 -6.11 21.80 20.15
C ARG A 21 -6.89 22.62 19.13
N GLN A 22 -6.23 23.50 18.41
CA GLN A 22 -6.88 24.32 17.37
C GLN A 22 -7.50 23.44 16.28
N ALA A 23 -6.72 22.49 15.75
CA ALA A 23 -7.18 21.59 14.70
C ALA A 23 -8.36 20.73 15.15
N SER A 24 -8.37 20.28 16.41
CA SER A 24 -9.46 19.47 16.95
C SER A 24 -10.82 20.19 16.89
N VAL A 25 -10.85 21.50 17.16
CA VAL A 25 -12.08 22.31 17.12
C VAL A 25 -12.63 22.37 15.69
N GLU A 26 -11.78 22.69 14.71
CA GLU A 26 -12.18 22.79 13.30
C GLU A 26 -12.63 21.42 12.74
N ILE A 27 -11.91 20.35 13.06
CA ILE A 27 -12.25 18.98 12.66
C ILE A 27 -13.61 18.59 13.25
N LEU A 28 -13.82 18.82 14.54
CA LEU A 28 -15.09 18.47 15.20
C LEU A 28 -16.26 19.28 14.65
N LEU A 29 -16.04 20.55 14.32
CA LEU A 29 -17.06 21.39 13.67
C LEU A 29 -17.49 20.82 12.32
N LEU A 30 -16.55 20.39 11.47
CA LEU A 30 -16.87 19.71 10.20
C LEU A 30 -17.66 18.41 10.39
N LEU A 31 -17.42 17.73 11.51
CA LEU A 31 -18.13 16.53 11.92
C LEU A 31 -19.47 16.82 12.62
N LYS A 32 -19.93 18.08 12.68
CA LYS A 32 -21.15 18.55 13.36
C LYS A 32 -21.13 18.42 14.89
N VAL A 33 -19.94 18.32 15.48
CA VAL A 33 -19.75 18.38 16.94
C VAL A 33 -19.30 19.80 17.30
N HIS A 34 -20.18 20.55 17.99
CA HIS A 34 -19.91 21.93 18.35
C HIS A 34 -19.17 21.97 19.68
N VAL A 35 -17.93 22.49 19.65
CA VAL A 35 -17.06 22.65 20.82
C VAL A 35 -16.48 24.06 20.82
N THR A 36 -16.34 24.66 22.00
CA THR A 36 -15.81 26.02 22.14
C THR A 36 -14.29 26.07 22.22
N GLU A 37 -13.66 25.00 22.72
CA GLU A 37 -12.22 24.91 22.92
C GLU A 37 -11.74 23.47 22.79
N GLY A 38 -10.55 23.29 22.21
CA GLY A 38 -9.85 22.01 22.14
C GLY A 38 -9.08 21.70 23.42
N LYS A 39 -9.13 20.45 23.88
CA LYS A 39 -8.47 20.02 25.13
C LYS A 39 -7.29 19.06 24.89
N ASP A 40 -7.15 18.03 25.72
CA ASP A 40 -6.09 17.05 25.60
C ASP A 40 -6.38 16.01 24.49
N PRO A 41 -5.36 15.23 24.06
CA PRO A 41 -5.55 14.22 23.01
C PRO A 41 -6.61 13.17 23.37
N ARG A 42 -6.77 12.86 24.66
CA ARG A 42 -7.82 11.97 25.15
C ARG A 42 -9.21 12.53 24.87
N TRP A 43 -9.46 13.77 25.24
CA TRP A 43 -10.72 14.44 24.94
C TRP A 43 -10.99 14.46 23.44
N PHE A 44 -9.98 14.75 22.60
CA PHE A 44 -10.19 14.78 21.15
C PHE A 44 -10.64 13.42 20.61
N LEU A 45 -10.03 12.33 21.09
CA LEU A 45 -10.43 10.97 20.72
C LEU A 45 -11.88 10.65 21.15
N GLU A 46 -12.27 11.04 22.37
CA GLU A 46 -13.64 10.87 22.88
C GLU A 46 -14.67 11.66 22.04
N GLN A 47 -14.32 12.87 21.60
CA GLN A 47 -15.19 13.67 20.73
C GLN A 47 -15.28 13.11 19.31
N LEU A 48 -14.20 12.54 18.76
CA LEU A 48 -14.25 11.83 17.48
C LEU A 48 -15.14 10.58 17.55
N ASP A 49 -15.11 9.85 18.66
CA ASP A 49 -16.04 8.73 18.87
C ASP A 49 -17.50 9.21 18.99
N THR A 50 -17.73 10.36 19.63
CA THR A 50 -19.07 10.99 19.67
C THR A 50 -19.54 11.38 18.26
N ALA A 51 -18.66 12.00 17.46
CA ALA A 51 -18.93 12.32 16.07
C ALA A 51 -19.26 11.06 15.25
N ARG A 52 -18.49 9.99 15.44
CA ARG A 52 -18.72 8.70 14.78
C ARG A 52 -20.11 8.13 15.09
N LEU A 53 -20.52 8.15 16.36
CA LEU A 53 -21.84 7.69 16.77
C LEU A 53 -22.95 8.57 16.15
N GLY A 54 -22.79 9.90 16.18
CA GLY A 54 -23.75 10.83 15.60
C GLY A 54 -23.87 10.77 14.07
N LEU A 55 -22.81 10.33 13.38
CA LEU A 55 -22.77 10.21 11.92
C LEU A 55 -23.08 8.80 11.40
N GLY A 56 -23.31 7.83 12.30
CA GLY A 56 -23.66 6.45 11.93
C GLY A 56 -22.48 5.55 11.55
N GLY A 57 -21.24 5.94 11.89
CA GLY A 57 -20.05 5.09 11.73
C GLY A 57 -18.81 5.78 11.15
N TRP A 58 -17.68 5.07 11.15
CA TRP A 58 -16.39 5.59 10.67
C TRP A 58 -16.39 5.96 9.19
N ALA A 59 -17.17 5.26 8.35
CA ALA A 59 -17.28 5.59 6.92
C ALA A 59 -17.84 7.00 6.67
N ALA A 60 -18.78 7.46 7.51
CA ALA A 60 -19.34 8.81 7.40
C ALA A 60 -18.35 9.89 7.90
N VAL A 61 -17.55 9.56 8.91
CA VAL A 61 -16.42 10.40 9.37
C VAL A 61 -15.37 10.52 8.25
N ALA A 62 -14.95 9.39 7.67
CA ALA A 62 -13.99 9.32 6.57
C ALA A 62 -14.41 10.21 5.40
N LYS A 63 -15.67 10.05 4.95
CA LYS A 63 -16.23 10.85 3.85
C LYS A 63 -16.20 12.36 4.12
N ARG A 64 -16.44 12.79 5.36
CA ARG A 64 -16.42 14.22 5.73
C ARG A 64 -15.03 14.78 5.89
N LEU A 65 -14.07 13.97 6.30
CA LEU A 65 -12.67 14.34 6.37
C LEU A 65 -11.93 14.15 5.04
N ASN A 66 -12.63 13.64 4.02
CA ASN A 66 -12.08 13.27 2.72
C ASN A 66 -10.87 12.31 2.84
N LEU A 67 -10.95 11.36 3.77
CA LEU A 67 -9.96 10.31 3.97
C LEU A 67 -10.51 8.97 3.49
N ASN A 68 -9.65 8.11 2.96
CA ASN A 68 -9.98 6.70 2.75
C ASN A 68 -9.88 5.90 4.07
N ASP A 69 -10.33 4.63 4.06
CA ASP A 69 -10.37 3.80 5.27
C ASP A 69 -8.98 3.58 5.89
N ALA A 70 -7.93 3.47 5.08
CA ALA A 70 -6.56 3.28 5.55
C ALA A 70 -6.01 4.57 6.19
N GLU A 71 -6.22 5.73 5.53
CA GLU A 71 -5.83 7.04 6.04
C GLU A 71 -6.55 7.38 7.35
N LEU A 72 -7.86 7.13 7.45
CA LEU A 72 -8.61 7.31 8.69
C LEU A 72 -8.11 6.37 9.80
N SER A 73 -7.80 5.12 9.46
CA SER A 73 -7.23 4.16 10.41
C SER A 73 -5.87 4.64 10.91
N GLN A 74 -4.99 5.12 10.03
CA GLN A 74 -3.68 5.65 10.40
C GLN A 74 -3.82 6.90 11.26
N PHE A 75 -4.71 7.83 10.90
CA PHE A 75 -5.01 9.04 11.67
C PHE A 75 -5.45 8.72 13.10
N THR A 76 -6.41 7.81 13.25
CA THR A 76 -6.92 7.39 14.57
C THR A 76 -5.90 6.60 15.38
N LEU A 77 -5.05 5.79 14.75
CA LEU A 77 -3.95 5.08 15.40
C LEU A 77 -2.88 6.05 15.93
N GLN A 78 -2.52 7.08 15.16
CA GLN A 78 -1.58 8.09 15.61
C GLN A 78 -2.14 8.93 16.77
N LEU A 79 -3.42 9.32 16.71
CA LEU A 79 -4.07 10.01 17.82
C LEU A 79 -4.10 9.14 19.09
N ARG A 80 -4.36 7.83 18.96
CA ARG A 80 -4.31 6.89 20.08
C ARG A 80 -2.90 6.76 20.65
N LEU A 81 -1.87 6.68 19.81
CA LEU A 81 -0.49 6.66 20.26
C LEU A 81 -0.14 7.94 21.02
N LEU A 82 -0.56 9.10 20.51
CA LEU A 82 -0.40 10.38 21.20
C LEU A 82 -1.10 10.37 22.56
N GLN A 83 -2.34 9.92 22.63
CA GLN A 83 -3.09 9.79 23.88
C GLN A 83 -2.41 8.86 24.89
N GLN A 84 -1.80 7.77 24.44
CA GLN A 84 -1.04 6.87 25.30
C GLN A 84 0.25 7.49 25.84
N ARG A 85 0.92 8.33 25.03
CA ARG A 85 2.17 9.01 25.43
C ARG A 85 1.92 10.30 26.19
N VAL A 86 0.75 10.92 26.02
CA VAL A 86 0.33 12.16 26.65
C VAL A 86 -1.05 11.95 27.28
N PRO A 87 -1.17 11.12 28.34
CA PRO A 87 -2.47 10.81 28.94
C PRO A 87 -3.05 12.01 29.68
N GLN A 88 -2.20 12.76 30.38
CA GLN A 88 -2.49 14.04 31.04
C GLN A 88 -1.20 14.87 30.97
N TYR A 89 -1.29 16.13 30.55
CA TYR A 89 -0.17 17.07 30.55
C TYR A 89 -0.61 18.39 31.16
N GLU A 90 0.10 18.82 32.19
CA GLU A 90 -0.02 20.16 32.75
C GLU A 90 1.20 20.98 32.30
N SER A 91 0.99 22.24 31.92
CA SER A 91 2.09 23.09 31.44
C SER A 91 3.19 23.20 32.51
N GLY A 92 4.44 23.05 32.08
CA GLY A 92 5.62 23.07 32.95
C GLY A 92 6.14 21.70 33.36
N GLN A 93 5.42 20.61 33.11
CA GLN A 93 5.93 19.25 33.30
C GLN A 93 7.13 18.96 32.37
N GLU A 94 8.03 18.06 32.79
CA GLU A 94 9.11 17.59 31.93
C GLU A 94 8.56 16.80 30.74
N VAL A 95 9.15 17.02 29.56
CA VAL A 95 8.72 16.41 28.30
C VAL A 95 9.80 15.47 27.81
N SER A 96 9.40 14.23 27.51
CA SER A 96 10.27 13.23 26.90
C SER A 96 10.31 13.35 25.38
N ASP A 97 11.40 12.89 24.76
CA ASP A 97 11.53 12.79 23.29
C ASP A 97 10.37 12.02 22.66
N ASN A 98 9.87 10.96 23.32
CA ASN A 98 8.74 10.18 22.81
C ASN A 98 7.42 10.96 22.80
N GLN A 99 7.21 11.85 23.77
CA GLN A 99 6.03 12.73 23.79
C GLN A 99 6.13 13.76 22.67
N LEU A 100 7.30 14.37 22.49
CA LEU A 100 7.54 15.28 21.37
C LEU A 100 7.31 14.59 20.04
N ILE A 101 7.94 13.43 19.81
CA ILE A 101 7.77 12.67 18.57
C ILE A 101 6.30 12.31 18.34
N ALA A 102 5.59 11.78 19.33
CA ALA A 102 4.18 11.42 19.17
C ALA A 102 3.33 12.65 18.78
N ALA A 103 3.56 13.81 19.40
CA ALA A 103 2.85 15.04 19.11
C ALA A 103 3.20 15.57 17.71
N THR A 104 4.48 15.66 17.36
CA THR A 104 4.92 16.14 16.05
C THR A 104 4.45 15.21 14.92
N ARG A 105 4.44 13.90 15.13
CA ARG A 105 3.87 12.93 14.17
C ARG A 105 2.40 13.21 13.92
N PHE A 106 1.62 13.42 14.98
CA PHE A 106 0.22 13.75 14.82
C PHE A 106 0.01 15.10 14.12
N VAL A 107 0.87 16.11 14.36
CA VAL A 107 0.88 17.37 13.59
C VAL A 107 1.11 17.11 12.10
N THR A 108 2.04 16.22 11.71
CA THR A 108 2.22 15.87 10.29
C THR A 108 1.02 15.13 9.69
N SER A 109 0.27 14.36 10.49
CA SER A 109 -1.02 13.81 10.06
C SER A 109 -2.10 14.88 9.90
N LEU A 110 -2.10 15.91 10.73
CA LEU A 110 -2.98 17.08 10.56
C LEU A 110 -2.63 17.86 9.28
N GLU A 111 -1.34 18.01 8.95
CA GLU A 111 -0.92 18.59 7.66
C GLU A 111 -1.52 17.84 6.47
N HIS A 112 -1.42 16.50 6.50
CA HIS A 112 -2.01 15.67 5.46
C HIS A 112 -3.53 15.82 5.42
N LEU A 113 -4.21 15.79 6.58
CA LEU A 113 -5.65 15.94 6.64
C LEU A 113 -6.10 17.30 6.06
N ARG A 114 -5.38 18.38 6.37
CA ARG A 114 -5.65 19.71 5.81
C ARG A 114 -5.51 19.75 4.29
N LEU A 115 -4.53 19.02 3.73
CA LEU A 115 -4.39 18.90 2.27
C LEU A 115 -5.57 18.15 1.63
N GLN A 116 -6.13 17.15 2.32
CA GLN A 116 -7.27 16.38 1.81
C GLN A 116 -8.61 17.09 2.00
N GLN A 117 -8.74 17.92 3.05
CA GLN A 117 -9.97 18.63 3.37
C GLN A 117 -9.73 20.15 3.40
N PRO A 118 -9.94 20.85 2.27
CA PRO A 118 -9.67 22.29 2.14
C PRO A 118 -10.50 23.20 3.04
N LEU A 119 -11.56 22.69 3.67
CA LEU A 119 -12.35 23.45 4.64
C LEU A 119 -11.63 23.64 5.99
N LEU A 120 -10.54 22.90 6.23
CA LEU A 120 -9.71 23.06 7.41
C LEU A 120 -8.67 24.16 7.18
N THR A 121 -8.56 25.07 8.14
CA THR A 121 -7.78 26.33 8.02
C THR A 121 -6.73 26.52 9.11
N TYR A 122 -6.68 25.63 10.11
CA TYR A 122 -5.66 25.68 11.17
C TYR A 122 -4.22 25.72 10.61
N SER A 123 -3.33 26.38 11.36
CA SER A 123 -1.89 26.39 11.07
C SER A 123 -1.22 25.15 11.67
N THR A 124 -0.18 24.66 10.99
CA THR A 124 0.68 23.56 11.45
C THR A 124 2.14 24.00 11.59
N GLU A 125 2.41 25.29 11.49
CA GLU A 125 3.76 25.85 11.57
C GLU A 125 4.28 25.79 13.01
N LEU A 126 5.42 25.13 13.21
CA LEU A 126 6.09 25.04 14.52
C LEU A 126 7.15 26.13 14.74
N GLY A 127 7.48 26.89 13.70
CA GLY A 127 8.50 27.92 13.67
C GLY A 127 8.78 28.36 12.22
N ASP A 128 9.83 29.15 12.05
CA ASP A 128 10.20 29.68 10.73
C ASP A 128 10.92 28.63 9.88
N SER A 129 10.67 28.68 8.57
CA SER A 129 11.35 27.83 7.59
C SER A 129 12.74 28.41 7.28
N ASP A 130 13.79 27.73 7.75
CA ASP A 130 15.18 28.12 7.50
C ASP A 130 15.79 27.29 6.34
N PRO A 131 16.36 27.93 5.30
CA PRO A 131 17.10 27.24 4.24
C PRO A 131 18.20 26.29 4.75
N ASP A 132 18.89 26.66 5.82
CA ASP A 132 19.97 25.83 6.40
C ASP A 132 19.41 24.54 6.98
N GLN A 133 18.21 24.60 7.58
CA GLN A 133 17.50 23.42 8.07
C GLN A 133 17.06 22.48 6.93
N GLN A 134 16.66 23.02 5.78
CA GLN A 134 16.32 22.19 4.61
C GLN A 134 17.57 21.46 4.08
N GLN A 135 18.73 22.14 4.06
CA GLN A 135 19.98 21.50 3.68
C GLN A 135 20.41 20.43 4.69
N GLN A 136 20.26 20.71 5.99
CA GLN A 136 20.55 19.74 7.05
C GLN A 136 19.66 18.50 6.94
N ALA A 137 18.37 18.69 6.66
CA ALA A 137 17.43 17.59 6.45
C ALA A 137 17.85 16.69 5.28
N GLN A 138 18.27 17.29 4.16
CA GLN A 138 18.81 16.55 3.03
C GLN A 138 20.05 15.72 3.39
N LYS A 139 20.94 16.26 4.23
CA LYS A 139 22.12 15.55 4.74
C LYS A 139 21.73 14.36 5.62
N GLN A 140 20.79 14.56 6.54
CA GLN A 140 20.33 13.51 7.46
C GLN A 140 19.68 12.33 6.74
N VAL A 141 18.77 12.59 5.78
CA VAL A 141 18.12 11.51 5.03
C VAL A 141 19.14 10.73 4.19
N ARG A 142 20.08 11.43 3.53
CA ARG A 142 21.19 10.77 2.82
C ARG A 142 22.03 9.93 3.78
N ALA A 143 22.44 10.49 4.91
CA ALA A 143 23.27 9.79 5.89
C ALA A 143 22.58 8.53 6.42
N LEU A 144 21.28 8.57 6.68
CA LEU A 144 20.49 7.40 7.08
C LEU A 144 20.42 6.35 5.96
N GLU A 145 20.17 6.74 4.71
CA GLU A 145 20.17 5.78 3.58
C GLU A 145 21.55 5.12 3.42
N MET A 146 22.64 5.90 3.49
CA MET A 146 24.00 5.39 3.37
C MET A 146 24.40 4.51 4.56
N MET A 147 23.93 4.86 5.77
CA MET A 147 24.13 4.04 6.96
C MET A 147 23.43 2.69 6.80
N ILE A 148 22.17 2.66 6.34
CA ILE A 148 21.44 1.41 6.08
C ILE A 148 22.20 0.54 5.07
N LYS A 149 22.65 1.13 3.95
CA LYS A 149 23.48 0.40 2.96
C LYS A 149 24.76 -0.15 3.59
N GLY A 150 25.47 0.67 4.37
CA GLY A 150 26.69 0.26 5.07
C GLY A 150 26.45 -0.91 6.04
N LEU A 151 25.34 -0.89 6.78
CA LEU A 151 24.97 -1.97 7.71
C LEU A 151 24.67 -3.26 6.95
N ILE A 152 23.95 -3.18 5.82
CA ILE A 152 23.65 -4.35 4.98
C ILE A 152 24.96 -4.93 4.39
N ILE A 153 25.85 -4.08 3.88
CA ILE A 153 27.15 -4.50 3.34
C ILE A 153 28.01 -5.14 4.43
N GLN A 154 28.00 -4.61 5.66
CA GLN A 154 28.73 -5.21 6.77
C GLN A 154 28.17 -6.58 7.15
N ALA A 155 26.85 -6.76 7.14
CA ALA A 155 26.21 -8.05 7.39
C ALA A 155 26.45 -9.06 6.25
N TRP A 156 26.62 -8.56 5.01
CA TRP A 156 26.82 -9.36 3.81
C TRP A 156 27.99 -8.83 2.95
N PRO A 157 29.25 -9.01 3.37
CA PRO A 157 30.41 -8.39 2.71
C PRO A 157 30.71 -8.92 1.30
N ASP A 158 30.29 -10.16 1.01
CA ASP A 158 30.47 -10.80 -0.29
C ASP A 158 29.28 -10.45 -1.21
N PRO A 159 29.48 -9.68 -2.30
CA PRO A 159 28.41 -9.25 -3.20
C PRO A 159 27.65 -10.41 -3.84
N VAL A 160 28.32 -11.55 -4.09
CA VAL A 160 27.69 -12.73 -4.69
C VAL A 160 26.76 -13.40 -3.68
N ARG A 161 27.20 -13.50 -2.41
CA ARG A 161 26.36 -14.02 -1.33
C ARG A 161 25.19 -13.08 -1.03
N LEU A 162 25.42 -11.78 -0.98
CA LEU A 162 24.36 -10.78 -0.82
C LEU A 162 23.30 -10.94 -1.93
N ASN A 163 23.73 -11.01 -3.20
CA ASN A 163 22.82 -11.21 -4.32
C ASN A 163 22.00 -12.50 -4.18
N ASN A 164 22.62 -13.61 -3.78
CA ASN A 164 21.90 -14.87 -3.60
C ASN A 164 20.93 -14.85 -2.42
N HIS A 165 21.30 -14.17 -1.33
CA HIS A 165 20.42 -13.94 -0.18
C HIS A 165 19.21 -13.09 -0.58
N LEU A 166 19.44 -11.98 -1.28
CA LEU A 166 18.37 -11.10 -1.79
C LEU A 166 17.44 -11.83 -2.76
N LYS A 167 17.94 -12.73 -3.62
CA LYS A 167 17.09 -13.55 -4.52
C LYS A 167 16.15 -14.45 -3.72
N THR A 168 16.61 -14.96 -2.58
CA THR A 168 15.82 -15.81 -1.69
C THR A 168 14.74 -15.01 -0.96
N LEU A 169 15.06 -13.78 -0.57
CA LEU A 169 14.14 -12.89 0.13
C LEU A 169 13.11 -12.24 -0.81
N PHE A 170 13.54 -11.70 -1.94
CA PHE A 170 12.75 -10.81 -2.79
C PHE A 170 12.42 -11.35 -4.19
N SER A 171 12.83 -12.58 -4.53
CA SER A 171 12.82 -13.19 -5.86
C SER A 171 13.97 -12.78 -6.78
N ALA A 172 14.31 -13.66 -7.72
CA ALA A 172 15.37 -13.43 -8.69
C ALA A 172 15.07 -12.30 -9.67
N ASP A 173 13.81 -12.08 -10.02
CA ASP A 173 13.42 -11.06 -10.98
C ASP A 173 13.54 -9.65 -10.40
N LYS A 174 13.22 -9.46 -9.10
CA LYS A 174 13.49 -8.19 -8.40
C LYS A 174 14.98 -7.88 -8.35
N VAL A 175 15.81 -8.85 -7.95
CA VAL A 175 17.27 -8.65 -7.90
C VAL A 175 17.86 -8.33 -9.28
N ARG A 176 17.38 -8.99 -10.34
CA ARG A 176 17.81 -8.67 -11.72
C ARG A 176 17.43 -7.24 -12.11
N ARG A 177 16.27 -6.74 -11.67
CA ARG A 177 15.84 -5.36 -11.90
C ARG A 177 16.75 -4.37 -11.15
N TRP A 178 17.00 -4.60 -9.87
CA TRP A 178 17.89 -3.75 -9.08
C TRP A 178 19.30 -3.69 -9.67
N LEU A 179 19.88 -4.83 -10.11
CA LEU A 179 21.18 -4.84 -10.76
C LEU A 179 21.22 -4.09 -12.11
N ARG A 180 20.08 -3.98 -12.82
CA ARG A 180 19.97 -3.18 -14.05
C ARG A 180 19.84 -1.68 -13.78
N GLN A 181 19.20 -1.32 -12.66
CA GLN A 181 18.94 0.07 -12.28
C GLN A 181 20.03 0.67 -11.39
N GLY A 182 20.79 -0.19 -10.72
CA GLY A 182 21.89 0.16 -9.83
C GLY A 182 23.20 0.42 -10.56
N GLU A 183 24.17 0.90 -9.79
CA GLU A 183 25.55 1.04 -10.17
C GLU A 183 26.21 -0.33 -10.37
N ARG A 184 27.31 -0.34 -11.12
CA ARG A 184 28.00 -1.57 -11.48
C ARG A 184 28.46 -2.31 -10.23
N ASN A 185 28.04 -3.57 -10.11
CA ASN A 185 28.32 -4.46 -8.97
C ASN A 185 27.71 -4.00 -7.62
N ASP A 186 26.78 -3.04 -7.61
CA ASP A 186 26.07 -2.63 -6.41
C ASP A 186 24.56 -2.82 -6.57
N VAL A 187 24.05 -3.93 -6.03
CA VAL A 187 22.61 -4.24 -6.02
C VAL A 187 21.80 -3.27 -5.14
N LEU A 188 22.38 -2.77 -4.04
CA LEU A 188 21.68 -1.93 -3.08
C LEU A 188 21.40 -0.54 -3.65
N SER A 189 22.27 -0.04 -4.52
CA SER A 189 22.03 1.21 -5.25
C SER A 189 20.80 1.16 -6.15
N GLY A 190 20.35 -0.02 -6.58
CA GLY A 190 19.15 -0.21 -7.39
C GLY A 190 17.87 -0.42 -6.59
N MET A 191 17.96 -0.57 -5.27
CA MET A 191 16.81 -0.79 -4.39
C MET A 191 16.10 0.53 -4.06
N LEU A 192 14.78 0.45 -3.84
CA LEU A 192 14.03 1.55 -3.23
C LEU A 192 14.41 1.73 -1.75
N PHE A 193 14.10 2.90 -1.19
CA PHE A 193 14.39 3.16 0.23
C PHE A 193 13.59 2.23 1.13
N SER A 194 12.31 1.98 0.82
CA SER A 194 11.46 1.02 1.53
C SER A 194 12.04 -0.39 1.53
N GLU A 195 12.67 -0.81 0.44
CA GLU A 195 13.30 -2.13 0.30
C GLU A 195 14.58 -2.23 1.13
N LEU A 196 15.38 -1.15 1.18
CA LEU A 196 16.54 -1.05 2.07
C LEU A 196 16.12 -1.02 3.55
N ALA A 197 15.11 -0.23 3.89
CA ALA A 197 14.55 -0.15 5.23
C ALA A 197 14.00 -1.53 5.67
N LEU A 198 13.30 -2.23 4.78
CA LEU A 198 12.78 -3.56 5.04
C LEU A 198 13.88 -4.59 5.33
N MET A 199 15.04 -4.50 4.67
CA MET A 199 16.20 -5.33 5.00
C MET A 199 16.70 -5.10 6.44
N LEU A 200 16.58 -3.87 6.95
CA LEU A 200 16.97 -3.53 8.31
C LEU A 200 15.95 -4.02 9.36
N VAL A 201 14.64 -3.92 9.06
CA VAL A 201 13.57 -4.16 10.05
C VAL A 201 12.86 -5.51 9.92
N ASP A 202 13.15 -6.30 8.87
CA ASP A 202 12.66 -7.67 8.76
C ASP A 202 12.99 -8.44 10.03
N LYS A 203 12.00 -9.13 10.60
CA LYS A 203 12.13 -9.80 11.90
C LYS A 203 13.36 -10.72 11.99
N LYS A 204 13.69 -11.44 10.93
CA LYS A 204 14.81 -12.40 10.93
C LYS A 204 16.14 -11.71 10.71
N GLU A 205 16.21 -10.80 9.74
CA GLU A 205 17.43 -10.03 9.47
C GLU A 205 17.79 -9.13 10.66
N PHE A 206 16.81 -8.43 11.25
CA PHE A 206 16.99 -7.61 12.44
C PHE A 206 17.55 -8.41 13.61
N SER A 207 16.89 -9.51 13.98
CA SER A 207 17.29 -10.32 15.13
C SER A 207 18.70 -10.91 14.95
N ARG A 208 19.06 -11.28 13.71
CA ARG A 208 20.33 -11.91 13.40
C ARG A 208 21.49 -10.92 13.33
N SER A 209 21.29 -9.77 12.71
CA SER A 209 22.39 -8.92 12.25
C SER A 209 22.41 -7.53 12.89
N TYR A 210 21.27 -7.01 13.37
CA TYR A 210 21.14 -5.60 13.73
C TYR A 210 20.72 -5.35 15.17
N ALA A 211 20.01 -6.30 15.81
CA ALA A 211 19.54 -6.15 17.19
C ALA A 211 20.63 -5.73 18.21
N PRO A 212 21.90 -6.22 18.13
CA PRO A 212 22.97 -5.78 19.04
C PRO A 212 23.36 -4.31 18.89
N LEU A 213 23.05 -3.66 17.76
CA LEU A 213 23.30 -2.24 17.54
C LEU A 213 22.22 -1.36 18.18
N PHE A 214 21.01 -1.90 18.39
CA PHE A 214 19.83 -1.19 18.86
C PHE A 214 19.34 -1.70 20.23
N ASN A 215 20.27 -2.13 21.08
CA ASN A 215 19.98 -2.69 22.41
C ASN A 215 19.93 -1.64 23.53
N ASP A 216 20.13 -0.35 23.21
CA ASP A 216 20.07 0.73 24.18
C ASP A 216 18.62 0.98 24.64
N PRO A 217 18.31 0.80 25.93
CA PRO A 217 16.96 0.96 26.46
C PRO A 217 16.44 2.41 26.41
N SER A 218 17.29 3.40 26.13
CA SER A 218 16.89 4.81 26.01
C SER A 218 16.47 5.21 24.60
N THR A 219 16.76 4.39 23.58
CA THR A 219 16.48 4.72 22.16
C THR A 219 15.40 3.81 21.58
N LEU A 220 14.67 4.30 20.57
CA LEU A 220 13.63 3.53 19.86
C LEU A 220 12.50 3.03 20.79
N THR A 221 12.14 3.83 21.79
CA THR A 221 11.15 3.47 22.84
C THR A 221 9.74 4.01 22.60
N LEU A 222 9.48 4.62 21.43
CA LEU A 222 8.16 5.14 21.07
C LEU A 222 7.09 4.05 21.03
N LEU A 223 7.44 2.82 20.65
CA LEU A 223 6.62 1.61 20.75
C LEU A 223 7.29 0.61 21.69
N VAL A 224 6.56 -0.44 22.08
CA VAL A 224 7.05 -1.48 23.00
C VAL A 224 8.25 -2.23 22.40
N GLU A 225 8.23 -2.53 21.10
CA GLU A 225 9.32 -3.20 20.41
C GLU A 225 10.23 -2.19 19.67
N PRO A 226 11.54 -2.13 19.97
CA PRO A 226 12.47 -1.21 19.29
C PRO A 226 12.47 -1.34 17.77
N ARG A 227 12.36 -2.58 17.27
CA ARG A 227 12.24 -2.88 15.84
C ARG A 227 11.00 -2.25 15.21
N LYS A 228 9.87 -2.23 15.93
CA LYS A 228 8.63 -1.59 15.47
C LYS A 228 8.74 -0.07 15.47
N THR A 229 9.37 0.50 16.49
CA THR A 229 9.71 1.93 16.49
C THR A 229 10.58 2.28 15.28
N LEU A 230 11.64 1.50 15.03
CA LEU A 230 12.53 1.69 13.88
C LEU A 230 11.79 1.58 12.54
N GLN A 231 10.95 0.55 12.36
CA GLN A 231 10.10 0.39 11.17
C GLN A 231 9.25 1.64 10.93
N THR A 232 8.63 2.12 12.00
CA THR A 232 7.74 3.27 11.96
C THR A 232 8.48 4.56 11.61
N PHE A 233 9.67 4.79 12.16
CA PHE A 233 10.49 5.93 11.79
C PHE A 233 10.98 5.86 10.35
N LEU A 234 11.39 4.67 9.88
CA LEU A 234 11.83 4.49 8.50
C LEU A 234 10.68 4.69 7.50
N ASP A 235 9.44 4.32 7.83
CA ASP A 235 8.31 4.62 6.95
C ASP A 235 8.01 6.12 6.86
N ASP A 236 8.04 6.84 7.98
CA ASP A 236 7.90 8.30 7.96
C ASP A 236 9.07 8.97 7.18
N LEU A 237 10.30 8.46 7.34
CA LEU A 237 11.48 8.91 6.59
C LEU A 237 11.35 8.69 5.08
N ARG A 238 10.71 7.59 4.64
CA ARG A 238 10.41 7.35 3.23
C ARG A 238 9.52 8.46 2.66
N VAL A 239 8.49 8.88 3.40
CA VAL A 239 7.61 9.99 2.98
C VAL A 239 8.38 11.31 2.90
N ILE A 240 9.21 11.61 3.89
CA ILE A 240 10.09 12.80 3.90
C ILE A 240 11.05 12.77 2.70
N ARG A 241 11.70 11.63 2.46
CA ARG A 241 12.61 11.42 1.32
C ARG A 241 11.91 11.67 -0.01
N ASN A 242 10.70 11.16 -0.20
CA ASN A 242 9.94 11.35 -1.43
C ASN A 242 9.64 12.83 -1.71
N LYS A 243 9.34 13.63 -0.68
CA LYS A 243 9.20 15.09 -0.81
C LYS A 243 10.50 15.78 -1.25
N ILE A 244 11.64 15.40 -0.67
CA ILE A 244 12.96 15.93 -1.06
C ILE A 244 13.25 15.63 -2.54
N ILE A 245 12.98 14.40 -2.99
CA ILE A 245 13.17 14.02 -4.40
C ILE A 245 12.19 14.80 -5.30
N ALA A 246 10.98 15.09 -4.82
CA ALA A 246 10.00 15.93 -5.51
C ALA A 246 10.37 17.43 -5.54
N GLN A 247 11.48 17.82 -4.91
CA GLN A 247 11.88 19.22 -4.74
C GLN A 247 10.81 20.03 -3.99
N GLN A 248 10.01 19.37 -3.15
CA GLN A 248 9.06 20.02 -2.27
C GLN A 248 9.76 20.36 -0.95
N PRO A 249 9.58 21.58 -0.41
CA PRO A 249 10.12 21.93 0.89
C PRO A 249 9.48 21.07 1.97
N LEU A 250 10.27 20.68 2.97
CA LEU A 250 9.76 20.00 4.15
C LEU A 250 9.07 21.01 5.06
N SER A 251 7.96 20.63 5.68
CA SER A 251 7.34 21.43 6.73
C SER A 251 8.23 21.45 7.98
N THR A 252 8.05 22.45 8.84
CA THR A 252 8.81 22.54 10.10
C THR A 252 8.54 21.35 11.04
N ALA A 253 7.35 20.76 10.99
CA ALA A 253 7.04 19.50 11.66
C ALA A 253 7.84 18.31 11.09
N GLN A 254 7.98 18.22 9.77
CA GLN A 254 8.77 17.15 9.14
C GLN A 254 10.27 17.27 9.42
N THR A 255 10.82 18.48 9.42
CA THR A 255 12.22 18.73 9.80
C THR A 255 12.46 18.34 11.26
N LEU A 256 11.56 18.74 12.17
CA LEU A 256 11.67 18.38 13.59
C LEU A 256 11.59 16.86 13.81
N LEU A 257 10.71 16.15 13.10
CA LEU A 257 10.67 14.69 13.16
C LEU A 257 11.97 14.07 12.68
N LEU A 258 12.51 14.56 11.56
CA LEU A 258 13.76 14.05 11.00
C LEU A 258 14.93 14.22 11.98
N ASP A 259 15.06 15.35 12.66
CA ASP A 259 16.08 15.56 13.69
C ASP A 259 15.99 14.52 14.81
N ASN A 260 14.78 14.26 15.29
CA ASN A 260 14.52 13.26 16.32
C ASN A 260 14.80 11.83 15.83
N TYR A 261 14.35 11.49 14.62
CA TYR A 261 14.59 10.17 14.01
C TYR A 261 16.07 9.93 13.75
N TYR A 262 16.79 10.93 13.23
CA TYR A 262 18.22 10.82 13.01
C TYR A 262 18.93 10.49 14.32
N ARG A 263 18.64 11.22 15.41
CA ARG A 263 19.25 10.97 16.72
C ARG A 263 18.96 9.55 17.22
N GLN A 264 17.71 9.10 17.15
CA GLN A 264 17.32 7.79 17.67
C GLN A 264 17.81 6.61 16.83
N ILE A 265 17.97 6.77 15.51
CA ILE A 265 18.41 5.70 14.62
C ILE A 265 19.94 5.68 14.50
N ALA A 266 20.57 6.83 14.21
CA ALA A 266 22.01 6.91 14.01
C ALA A 266 22.80 6.90 15.32
N GLY A 267 22.23 7.39 16.44
CA GLY A 267 22.90 7.44 17.74
C GLY A 267 23.45 6.08 18.22
N PRO A 268 22.62 5.02 18.28
CA PRO A 268 23.08 3.68 18.66
C PRO A 268 24.16 3.11 17.72
N VAL A 269 24.05 3.37 16.41
CA VAL A 269 25.03 2.93 15.41
C VAL A 269 26.35 3.70 15.55
N GLN A 270 26.28 5.01 15.81
CA GLN A 270 27.44 5.85 16.07
C GLN A 270 28.21 5.40 17.31
N ARG A 271 27.50 5.11 18.41
CA ARG A 271 28.12 4.56 19.62
C ARG A 271 28.77 3.20 19.35
N ALA A 272 28.09 2.32 18.60
CA ALA A 272 28.66 1.05 18.20
C ALA A 272 29.93 1.21 17.33
N PHE A 273 30.03 2.28 16.53
CA PHE A 273 31.23 2.59 15.75
C PHE A 273 32.38 3.05 16.64
N GLU A 274 32.11 3.95 17.58
CA GLU A 274 33.08 4.43 18.57
C GLU A 274 33.63 3.28 19.44
N GLU A 275 32.79 2.29 19.74
CA GLU A 275 33.17 1.06 20.46
C GLU A 275 33.79 -0.02 19.55
N GLY A 276 33.93 0.22 18.25
CA GLY A 276 34.51 -0.72 17.28
C GLY A 276 33.62 -1.94 16.94
N ARG A 277 32.36 -1.95 17.37
CA ARG A 277 31.38 -3.02 17.08
C ARG A 277 30.81 -2.96 15.66
N THR A 278 30.92 -1.81 14.99
CA THR A 278 30.57 -1.62 13.58
C THR A 278 31.59 -0.73 12.87
N ARG A 279 31.72 -0.88 11.56
CA ARG A 279 32.56 -0.03 10.69
C ARG A 279 31.80 1.14 10.10
N VAL A 280 30.47 1.14 10.22
CA VAL A 280 29.60 2.19 9.69
C VAL A 280 29.66 3.40 10.61
N ASN A 281 30.06 4.56 10.09
CA ASN A 281 30.19 5.83 10.82
C ASN A 281 29.11 6.84 10.41
N PRO A 282 27.96 6.92 11.11
CA PRO A 282 26.90 7.88 10.79
C PRO A 282 27.36 9.35 10.79
N ALA A 283 28.20 9.76 11.75
CA ALA A 283 28.69 11.13 11.83
C ALA A 283 29.55 11.49 10.60
N GLY A 284 30.39 10.56 10.14
CA GLY A 284 31.16 10.72 8.90
C GLY A 284 30.26 10.86 7.67
N LEU A 285 29.20 10.05 7.57
CA LEU A 285 28.23 10.11 6.47
C LEU A 285 27.42 11.42 6.45
N LEU A 286 27.21 12.04 7.61
CA LEU A 286 26.52 13.33 7.75
C LEU A 286 27.42 14.52 7.40
N ALA A 287 28.73 14.40 7.67
CA ALA A 287 29.71 15.47 7.47
C ALA A 287 30.06 15.75 6.00
N GLU A 288 29.52 14.97 5.07
CA GLU A 288 29.82 15.05 3.63
C GLU A 288 29.49 16.42 3.03
N GLY A 289 30.29 16.80 2.03
CA GLY A 289 30.22 18.10 1.37
C GLY A 289 28.91 18.33 0.61
N ALA A 290 28.56 19.61 0.42
CA ALA A 290 27.33 19.98 -0.29
C ALA A 290 27.26 19.45 -1.73
N SER A 291 28.40 19.34 -2.42
CA SER A 291 28.50 18.78 -3.78
C SER A 291 28.07 17.31 -3.83
N GLU A 292 28.48 16.50 -2.86
CA GLU A 292 28.15 15.08 -2.80
C GLU A 292 26.69 14.84 -2.43
N VAL A 293 26.16 15.66 -1.50
CA VAL A 293 24.75 15.65 -1.15
C VAL A 293 23.91 15.99 -2.38
N HIS A 294 24.32 17.00 -3.15
CA HIS A 294 23.65 17.37 -4.39
C HIS A 294 23.71 16.24 -5.44
N ALA A 295 24.88 15.65 -5.65
CA ALA A 295 25.06 14.54 -6.60
C ALA A 295 24.21 13.31 -6.23
N PHE A 296 24.10 13.00 -4.94
CA PHE A 296 23.24 11.95 -4.42
C PHE A 296 21.77 12.20 -4.78
N TRP A 297 21.24 13.40 -4.50
CA TRP A 297 19.85 13.73 -4.80
C TRP A 297 19.54 13.81 -6.29
N GLU A 298 20.49 14.29 -7.11
CA GLU A 298 20.36 14.24 -8.57
C GLU A 298 20.25 12.81 -9.09
N THR A 299 21.05 11.90 -8.53
CA THR A 299 20.98 10.48 -8.86
C THR A 299 19.65 9.87 -8.44
N ALA A 300 19.17 10.19 -7.23
CA ALA A 300 17.87 9.75 -6.73
C ALA A 300 16.71 10.25 -7.61
N ARG A 301 16.74 11.51 -8.08
CA ARG A 301 15.75 12.08 -9.00
C ARG A 301 15.73 11.38 -10.36
N LYS A 302 16.90 11.10 -10.93
CA LYS A 302 17.01 10.32 -12.18
C LYS A 302 16.42 8.92 -12.02
N LYS A 303 16.69 8.26 -10.89
CA LYS A 303 16.13 6.93 -10.58
C LYS A 303 14.62 6.96 -10.43
N ARG A 304 14.06 7.98 -9.74
CA ARG A 304 12.60 8.17 -9.64
C ARG A 304 11.94 8.28 -11.01
N LYS A 305 12.51 9.07 -11.93
CA LYS A 305 11.97 9.20 -13.30
C LYS A 305 11.94 7.86 -14.06
N ALA A 306 12.90 6.97 -13.80
CA ALA A 306 12.98 5.68 -14.48
C ALA A 306 12.16 4.55 -13.82
N SER A 307 11.97 4.60 -12.49
CA SER A 307 11.43 3.47 -11.71
C SER A 307 10.10 3.77 -11.00
N GLY A 308 9.65 5.03 -11.03
CA GLY A 308 8.48 5.48 -10.28
C GLY A 308 8.83 5.85 -8.83
N ASP A 309 7.79 6.19 -8.07
CA ASP A 309 7.91 6.56 -6.67
C ASP A 309 8.00 5.37 -5.72
N ASP A 310 8.66 5.60 -4.58
CA ASP A 310 8.68 4.66 -3.46
C ASP A 310 7.40 4.80 -2.63
N ILE A 311 6.29 4.30 -3.18
CA ILE A 311 4.94 4.43 -2.61
C ILE A 311 4.60 3.33 -1.61
N PHE A 312 5.37 2.24 -1.56
CA PHE A 312 5.10 1.12 -0.67
C PHE A 312 5.56 1.43 0.75
N GLU A 313 4.69 1.20 1.73
CA GLU A 313 5.04 1.30 3.14
C GLU A 313 6.16 0.32 3.51
N VAL A 314 6.97 0.70 4.52
CA VAL A 314 7.95 -0.22 5.10
C VAL A 314 7.21 -1.33 5.86
N ARG A 315 7.12 -2.50 5.24
CA ARG A 315 6.40 -3.67 5.78
C ARG A 315 7.12 -4.27 7.01
N ASP A 316 6.40 -5.13 7.72
CA ASP A 316 6.95 -5.79 8.93
C ASP A 316 7.86 -7.00 8.61
N THR A 317 7.61 -7.64 7.47
CA THR A 317 8.28 -8.86 7.04
C THR A 317 8.46 -8.87 5.53
N ILE A 318 9.54 -9.49 5.07
CA ILE A 318 9.73 -9.78 3.66
C ILE A 318 8.85 -10.96 3.27
N ASP A 319 7.87 -10.73 2.40
CA ASP A 319 7.07 -11.80 1.81
C ASP A 319 7.96 -12.65 0.91
N LYS A 320 8.22 -13.88 1.33
CA LYS A 320 8.95 -14.83 0.49
C LYS A 320 8.19 -15.04 -0.81
N PRO A 321 8.87 -15.04 -1.98
CA PRO A 321 8.22 -15.36 -3.24
C PRO A 321 7.55 -16.73 -3.13
N ARG A 322 6.23 -16.79 -3.33
CA ARG A 322 5.49 -18.05 -3.38
C ARG A 322 6.13 -18.92 -4.47
N ARG A 323 6.62 -20.11 -4.10
CA ARG A 323 7.05 -21.12 -5.09
C ARG A 323 5.84 -21.39 -5.97
N ARG A 324 6.00 -21.26 -7.30
CA ARG A 324 4.97 -21.75 -8.24
C ARG A 324 4.63 -23.19 -7.85
N PRO A 325 3.36 -23.57 -7.69
CA PRO A 325 3.02 -24.96 -7.44
C PRO A 325 3.61 -25.83 -8.54
N GLU A 326 4.18 -26.97 -8.17
CA GLU A 326 4.65 -27.95 -9.14
C GLU A 326 3.47 -28.34 -10.04
N ARG A 327 3.68 -28.24 -11.37
CA ARG A 327 2.64 -28.52 -12.37
C ARG A 327 2.24 -29.99 -12.26
N THR A 328 0.93 -30.25 -12.20
CA THR A 328 0.40 -31.62 -12.16
C THR A 328 0.63 -32.34 -13.49
N PRO A 329 0.79 -33.68 -13.48
CA PRO A 329 1.06 -34.48 -14.68
C PRO A 329 0.00 -34.29 -15.78
N GLU A 330 -1.26 -34.06 -15.42
CA GLU A 330 -2.37 -33.83 -16.36
C GLU A 330 -2.18 -32.59 -17.24
N GLN A 331 -1.51 -31.53 -16.76
CA GLN A 331 -1.19 -30.35 -17.56
C GLN A 331 -0.07 -30.59 -18.58
N ARG A 332 0.76 -31.63 -18.40
CA ARG A 332 1.77 -32.02 -19.40
C ARG A 332 1.13 -32.76 -20.57
N ASP A 333 0.16 -33.61 -20.30
CA ASP A 333 -0.52 -34.41 -21.34
C ASP A 333 -1.42 -33.56 -22.24
N TYR A 334 -2.02 -32.49 -21.71
CA TYR A 334 -2.78 -31.51 -22.50
C TYR A 334 -1.91 -30.71 -23.49
N LEU A 335 -0.63 -30.48 -23.20
CA LEU A 335 0.27 -29.76 -24.12
C LEU A 335 0.80 -30.66 -25.24
N ILE A 336 0.95 -31.96 -24.98
CA ILE A 336 1.35 -32.94 -26.00
C ILE A 336 0.20 -33.13 -27.01
N SER A 337 -1.06 -33.13 -26.56
CA SER A 337 -2.22 -33.23 -27.46
C SER A 337 -2.42 -31.94 -28.28
N VAL A 338 -2.23 -30.75 -27.71
CA VAL A 338 -2.32 -29.48 -28.45
C VAL A 338 -1.21 -29.35 -29.51
N GLY A 339 0.00 -29.84 -29.23
CA GLY A 339 1.09 -29.87 -30.22
C GLY A 339 0.81 -30.82 -31.39
N LEU A 340 0.18 -31.97 -31.13
CA LEU A 340 -0.11 -32.97 -32.17
C LEU A 340 -1.22 -32.51 -33.13
N TRP A 341 -2.29 -31.90 -32.60
CA TRP A 341 -3.39 -31.39 -33.42
C TRP A 341 -3.02 -30.10 -34.18
N GLY A 342 -2.08 -29.30 -33.66
CA GLY A 342 -1.54 -28.14 -34.36
C GLY A 342 -0.77 -28.50 -35.64
N ALA A 343 -0.03 -29.62 -35.65
CA ALA A 343 0.69 -30.08 -36.84
C ALA A 343 -0.23 -30.61 -37.95
N VAL A 344 -1.34 -31.27 -37.59
CA VAL A 344 -2.33 -31.78 -38.55
C VAL A 344 -3.10 -30.61 -39.21
N GLY A 345 -3.43 -29.57 -38.45
CA GLY A 345 -4.12 -28.38 -38.97
C GLY A 345 -3.31 -27.62 -40.03
N VAL A 346 -1.99 -27.51 -39.85
CA VAL A 346 -1.10 -26.82 -40.80
C VAL A 346 -0.97 -27.59 -42.13
N MET A 347 -0.95 -28.92 -42.09
CA MET A 347 -0.87 -29.77 -43.29
C MET A 347 -2.11 -29.67 -44.19
N VAL A 348 -3.31 -29.59 -43.60
CA VAL A 348 -4.56 -29.45 -44.37
C VAL A 348 -4.65 -28.09 -45.07
N ILE A 349 -4.20 -27.02 -44.40
CA ILE A 349 -4.18 -25.67 -44.96
C ILE A 349 -3.17 -25.57 -46.11
N ALA A 350 -2.00 -26.21 -46.00
CA ALA A 350 -0.99 -26.22 -47.07
C ALA A 350 -1.48 -26.96 -48.34
N MET A 351 -2.25 -28.04 -48.20
CA MET A 351 -2.85 -28.76 -49.34
C MET A 351 -3.95 -27.95 -50.03
N LEU A 352 -4.72 -27.15 -49.28
CA LEU A 352 -5.75 -26.27 -49.86
C LEU A 352 -5.16 -25.06 -50.59
N ILE A 353 -4.04 -24.50 -50.10
CA ILE A 353 -3.34 -23.40 -50.77
C ILE A 353 -2.60 -23.90 -52.02
N GLY A 354 -2.01 -25.10 -51.98
CA GLY A 354 -1.35 -25.71 -53.13
C GLY A 354 -2.28 -26.06 -54.30
N GLY A 355 -3.56 -26.34 -54.03
CA GLY A 355 -4.55 -26.68 -55.07
C GLY A 355 -5.09 -25.47 -55.86
N VAL A 356 -4.97 -24.25 -55.33
CA VAL A 356 -5.51 -23.03 -55.96
C VAL A 356 -4.48 -22.36 -56.90
N TRP A 357 -3.19 -22.68 -56.79
CA TRP A 357 -2.13 -22.03 -57.58
C TRP A 357 -1.85 -22.67 -58.96
N LEU A 358 -2.67 -23.63 -59.41
CA LEU A 358 -2.55 -24.25 -60.75
C LEU A 358 -3.62 -23.79 -61.75
N ILE A 359 -4.48 -22.85 -61.39
CA ILE A 359 -5.54 -22.34 -62.28
C ILE A 359 -5.69 -20.83 -62.13
N SER A 360 -4.70 -20.05 -62.57
CA SER A 360 -4.90 -18.63 -62.91
C SER A 360 -3.69 -18.07 -63.67
N ASP A 361 -3.51 -18.49 -64.92
CA ASP A 361 -2.73 -17.72 -65.90
C ASP A 361 -3.60 -16.60 -66.48
N GLY A 362 -3.07 -15.37 -66.50
CA GLY A 362 -3.45 -14.32 -67.46
C GLY A 362 -4.26 -13.12 -66.94
N ASN A 363 -3.56 -12.00 -66.68
CA ASN A 363 -3.77 -10.65 -67.28
C ASN A 363 -3.53 -9.48 -66.29
N GLU A 364 -2.50 -8.67 -66.59
CA GLU A 364 -2.46 -7.21 -66.40
C GLU A 364 -2.95 -6.52 -67.70
N PRO A 365 -3.42 -5.24 -67.77
CA PRO A 365 -2.84 -4.00 -67.18
C PRO A 365 -3.93 -3.02 -66.64
N ALA A 366 -3.78 -1.73 -66.29
CA ALA A 366 -2.86 -0.64 -66.60
C ALA A 366 -2.93 0.51 -65.55
N GLN A 367 -1.98 1.45 -65.69
CA GLN A 367 -1.63 2.58 -64.82
C GLN A 367 -2.63 3.77 -64.80
N ALA A 368 -2.62 4.54 -63.71
CA ALA A 368 -2.91 5.99 -63.73
C ALA A 368 -1.96 6.73 -62.77
N ALA A 369 -1.28 7.75 -63.29
CA ALA A 369 -0.32 8.59 -62.60
C ALA A 369 -0.97 9.84 -61.99
N THR A 370 -0.47 10.31 -60.85
CA THR A 370 -0.55 11.73 -60.47
C THR A 370 0.59 12.13 -59.52
N THR A 371 1.50 12.92 -60.09
CA THR A 371 2.24 14.09 -59.58
C THR A 371 2.82 14.08 -58.15
N SER A 372 4.15 14.20 -58.12
CA SER A 372 5.02 14.43 -56.96
C SER A 372 5.25 15.93 -56.66
N THR A 373 5.15 16.31 -55.39
CA THR A 373 5.98 17.35 -54.73
C THR A 373 6.27 16.93 -53.29
N PRO A 374 7.42 17.35 -52.71
CA PRO A 374 8.07 16.63 -51.62
C PRO A 374 7.49 17.03 -50.25
N VAL A 375 7.11 16.04 -49.45
CA VAL A 375 6.80 16.24 -48.03
C VAL A 375 7.94 15.65 -47.21
N SER A 376 8.57 16.53 -46.43
CA SER A 376 9.59 16.23 -45.45
C SER A 376 9.23 15.02 -44.60
N THR A 377 10.19 14.12 -44.44
CA THR A 377 10.18 13.05 -43.45
C THR A 377 10.22 13.64 -42.04
N VAL A 378 9.04 13.95 -41.49
CA VAL A 378 8.87 13.91 -40.04
C VAL A 378 8.62 12.45 -39.71
N VAL A 379 9.62 11.83 -39.07
CA VAL A 379 9.41 10.57 -38.35
C VAL A 379 8.41 10.88 -37.25
N GLU A 380 7.13 10.61 -37.52
CA GLU A 380 6.09 10.63 -36.51
C GLU A 380 6.36 9.45 -35.59
N GLU A 381 6.94 9.80 -34.44
CA GLU A 381 7.11 8.95 -33.27
C GLU A 381 5.77 8.25 -33.00
N ILE A 382 5.74 6.92 -33.15
CA ILE A 382 4.61 6.09 -32.76
C ILE A 382 4.38 6.35 -31.27
N ARG A 383 3.46 7.24 -30.94
CA ARG A 383 2.98 7.43 -29.58
C ARG A 383 2.27 6.14 -29.18
N ASP A 384 2.97 5.32 -28.39
CA ASP A 384 2.37 4.17 -27.72
C ASP A 384 1.09 4.63 -27.02
N ALA A 385 -0.04 4.02 -27.38
CA ALA A 385 -1.29 4.24 -26.67
C ALA A 385 -1.06 3.96 -25.17
N PRO A 386 -1.56 4.82 -24.25
CA PRO A 386 -1.28 4.65 -22.83
C PRO A 386 -1.76 3.27 -22.37
N THR A 387 -0.85 2.51 -21.77
CA THR A 387 -1.20 1.22 -21.15
C THR A 387 -2.26 1.43 -20.07
N SER A 388 -3.09 0.42 -19.77
CA SER A 388 -4.15 0.58 -18.75
C SER A 388 -3.61 1.04 -17.38
N ARG A 389 -2.36 0.69 -17.05
CA ARG A 389 -1.66 1.24 -15.88
C ARG A 389 -1.31 2.71 -16.06
N GLY A 390 -0.73 3.09 -17.21
CA GLY A 390 -0.46 4.49 -17.53
C GLY A 390 -1.71 5.37 -17.49
N THR A 391 -2.87 4.85 -17.89
CA THR A 391 -4.15 5.58 -17.77
C THR A 391 -4.59 5.75 -16.31
N LEU A 392 -4.41 4.73 -15.46
CA LEU A 392 -4.67 4.84 -14.02
C LEU A 392 -3.77 5.90 -13.38
N ASP A 393 -2.47 5.88 -13.70
CA ASP A 393 -1.49 6.84 -13.20
C ASP A 393 -1.82 8.28 -13.63
N GLN A 394 -2.25 8.48 -14.89
CA GLN A 394 -2.71 9.79 -15.40
C GLN A 394 -3.97 10.29 -14.69
N MET A 395 -4.82 9.38 -14.18
CA MET A 395 -5.98 9.74 -13.36
C MET A 395 -5.63 9.96 -11.88
N GLY A 396 -4.36 9.84 -11.50
CA GLY A 396 -3.92 9.91 -10.10
C GLY A 396 -4.37 8.72 -9.25
N ILE A 397 -4.70 7.59 -9.88
CA ILE A 397 -5.15 6.36 -9.21
C ILE A 397 -3.99 5.37 -9.19
N THR A 398 -3.48 5.06 -8.00
CA THR A 398 -2.36 4.12 -7.87
C THR A 398 -2.82 2.68 -8.12
N TRP A 399 -1.93 1.87 -8.73
CA TRP A 399 -2.22 0.47 -9.03
C TRP A 399 -2.05 -0.43 -7.79
N ASP A 400 -3.05 -0.46 -6.91
CA ASP A 400 -3.09 -1.29 -5.69
C ASP A 400 -4.49 -1.87 -5.39
N GLU A 401 -4.55 -2.89 -4.53
CA GLU A 401 -5.80 -3.58 -4.16
C GLU A 401 -6.83 -2.64 -3.52
N ASN A 402 -6.40 -1.63 -2.76
CA ASN A 402 -7.32 -0.73 -2.05
C ASN A 402 -8.03 0.19 -3.03
N ASN A 403 -7.31 0.76 -3.99
CA ASN A 403 -7.90 1.57 -5.05
C ASN A 403 -8.77 0.76 -5.99
N PHE A 404 -8.39 -0.49 -6.28
CA PHE A 404 -9.22 -1.37 -7.08
C PHE A 404 -10.52 -1.73 -6.35
N ARG A 405 -10.44 -2.15 -5.09
CA ARG A 405 -11.61 -2.39 -4.24
C ARG A 405 -12.49 -1.14 -4.13
N SER A 406 -11.89 0.03 -3.94
CA SER A 406 -12.62 1.30 -3.86
C SER A 406 -13.31 1.66 -5.18
N ALA A 407 -12.75 1.28 -6.33
CA ALA A 407 -13.41 1.42 -7.62
C ALA A 407 -14.63 0.50 -7.73
N ILE A 408 -14.53 -0.74 -7.25
CA ILE A 408 -15.64 -1.70 -7.17
C ILE A 408 -16.75 -1.17 -6.26
N ASP A 409 -16.41 -0.72 -5.06
CA ASP A 409 -17.37 -0.20 -4.08
C ASP A 409 -18.11 1.07 -4.57
N ARG A 410 -17.46 1.87 -5.42
CA ARG A 410 -18.03 3.09 -6.03
C ARG A 410 -18.80 2.84 -7.33
N ASN A 411 -18.92 1.59 -7.79
CA ASN A 411 -19.47 1.24 -9.10
C ASN A 411 -18.73 1.93 -10.28
N ASP A 412 -17.44 2.20 -10.14
CA ASP A 412 -16.63 2.82 -11.21
C ASP A 412 -16.13 1.75 -12.18
N THR A 413 -16.95 1.44 -13.17
CA THR A 413 -16.68 0.42 -14.18
C THR A 413 -15.45 0.73 -15.03
N ARG A 414 -15.17 2.02 -15.28
CA ARG A 414 -14.03 2.46 -16.10
C ARG A 414 -12.72 2.16 -15.38
N VAL A 415 -12.60 2.57 -14.13
CA VAL A 415 -11.40 2.33 -13.31
C VAL A 415 -11.26 0.84 -13.02
N THR A 416 -12.35 0.15 -12.65
CA THR A 416 -12.37 -1.31 -12.43
C THR A 416 -11.85 -2.06 -13.67
N LEU A 417 -12.30 -1.70 -14.86
CA LEU A 417 -11.84 -2.32 -16.11
C LEU A 417 -10.36 -2.07 -16.38
N LEU A 418 -9.84 -0.88 -16.05
CA LEU A 418 -8.42 -0.58 -16.20
C LEU A 418 -7.55 -1.43 -15.27
N PHE A 419 -7.99 -1.66 -14.03
CA PHE A 419 -7.32 -2.57 -13.10
C PHE A 419 -7.29 -4.02 -13.62
N LEU A 420 -8.43 -4.52 -14.09
CA LEU A 420 -8.57 -5.87 -14.64
C LEU A 420 -7.75 -6.06 -15.93
N LYS A 421 -7.75 -5.07 -16.83
CA LYS A 421 -6.92 -5.08 -18.05
C LYS A 421 -5.42 -4.98 -17.74
N ALA A 422 -5.07 -4.27 -16.67
CA ALA A 422 -3.71 -4.23 -16.14
C ALA A 422 -3.27 -5.52 -15.41
N GLY A 423 -4.16 -6.52 -15.34
CA GLY A 423 -3.89 -7.85 -14.79
C GLY A 423 -3.92 -7.90 -13.26
N MET A 424 -4.69 -7.04 -12.60
CA MET A 424 -4.88 -7.12 -11.15
C MET A 424 -5.96 -8.15 -10.82
N ASP A 425 -5.64 -9.08 -9.93
CA ASP A 425 -6.61 -10.03 -9.40
C ASP A 425 -7.58 -9.35 -8.42
N TRP A 426 -8.77 -9.95 -8.25
CA TRP A 426 -9.81 -9.46 -7.34
C TRP A 426 -10.30 -10.55 -6.39
N LYS A 427 -11.03 -10.15 -5.33
CA LYS A 427 -11.55 -11.08 -4.30
C LYS A 427 -13.07 -11.05 -4.27
N LEU A 428 -13.72 -12.20 -4.10
CA LEU A 428 -15.18 -12.30 -4.01
C LEU A 428 -15.70 -11.47 -2.83
N SER A 429 -14.98 -11.46 -1.71
CA SER A 429 -15.30 -10.65 -0.53
C SER A 429 -15.36 -9.13 -0.80
N TRP A 430 -14.78 -8.63 -1.89
CA TRP A 430 -14.90 -7.21 -2.28
C TRP A 430 -16.25 -6.86 -2.90
N THR A 431 -17.01 -7.86 -3.35
CA THR A 431 -18.29 -7.65 -4.02
C THR A 431 -19.47 -7.55 -3.06
N GLU A 432 -19.29 -7.90 -1.79
CA GLU A 432 -20.37 -7.96 -0.79
C GLU A 432 -21.14 -6.65 -0.69
N ARG A 433 -20.44 -5.52 -0.65
CA ARG A 433 -21.06 -4.19 -0.58
C ARG A 433 -21.78 -3.83 -1.87
N SER A 434 -21.14 -4.06 -3.02
CA SER A 434 -21.75 -3.79 -4.34
C SER A 434 -22.98 -4.66 -4.59
N LEU A 435 -23.00 -5.91 -4.10
CA LEU A 435 -24.16 -6.81 -4.14
C LEU A 435 -25.26 -6.41 -3.15
N ALA A 436 -24.93 -5.76 -2.04
CA ALA A 436 -25.91 -5.21 -1.10
C ALA A 436 -26.59 -3.94 -1.65
N VAL A 437 -25.82 -3.07 -2.29
CA VAL A 437 -26.32 -1.79 -2.85
C VAL A 437 -26.95 -1.96 -4.24
N GLY A 438 -26.68 -3.08 -4.94
CA GLY A 438 -27.26 -3.36 -6.26
C GLY A 438 -26.48 -2.71 -7.42
N ASN A 439 -25.16 -2.55 -7.27
CA ASN A 439 -24.26 -2.01 -8.28
C ASN A 439 -24.00 -3.03 -9.41
N ALA A 440 -25.01 -3.32 -10.23
CA ALA A 440 -24.96 -4.40 -11.21
C ALA A 440 -23.84 -4.25 -12.26
N GLU A 441 -23.58 -3.02 -12.73
CA GLU A 441 -22.65 -2.79 -13.83
C GLU A 441 -21.20 -3.20 -13.49
N VAL A 442 -20.70 -2.84 -12.31
CA VAL A 442 -19.34 -3.23 -11.90
C VAL A 442 -19.23 -4.72 -11.59
N LEU A 443 -20.32 -5.31 -11.09
CA LEU A 443 -20.40 -6.75 -10.83
C LEU A 443 -20.37 -7.55 -12.14
N ASP A 444 -21.07 -7.09 -13.17
CA ASP A 444 -20.99 -7.67 -14.52
C ASP A 444 -19.58 -7.60 -15.10
N VAL A 445 -18.88 -6.48 -14.88
CA VAL A 445 -17.46 -6.35 -15.27
C VAL A 445 -16.61 -7.39 -14.55
N LEU A 446 -16.75 -7.57 -13.24
CA LEU A 446 -16.00 -8.56 -12.47
C LEU A 446 -16.31 -9.99 -12.93
N MET A 447 -17.57 -10.30 -13.22
CA MET A 447 -17.99 -11.61 -13.73
C MET A 447 -17.35 -11.97 -15.08
N ARG A 448 -17.17 -10.98 -15.97
CA ARG A 448 -16.42 -11.18 -17.23
C ARG A 448 -14.95 -11.53 -16.98
N TYR A 449 -14.39 -11.07 -15.87
CA TYR A 449 -13.03 -11.35 -15.43
C TYR A 449 -12.98 -12.36 -14.26
N ARG A 450 -13.95 -13.28 -14.17
CA ARG A 450 -14.04 -14.29 -13.09
C ARG A 450 -12.79 -15.14 -12.90
N LEU A 451 -11.99 -15.35 -13.94
CA LEU A 451 -10.72 -16.11 -13.86
C LEU A 451 -9.62 -15.36 -13.10
N GLN A 452 -9.76 -14.05 -12.90
CA GLN A 452 -8.87 -13.21 -12.09
C GLN A 452 -9.34 -13.12 -10.63
N MET A 453 -10.38 -13.85 -10.23
CA MET A 453 -10.78 -13.94 -8.83
C MET A 453 -9.81 -14.86 -8.08
N THR A 454 -9.02 -14.31 -7.15
CA THR A 454 -8.04 -15.06 -6.36
C THR A 454 -8.25 -14.87 -4.86
N GLU A 455 -9.13 -15.69 -4.29
CA GLU A 455 -9.41 -15.74 -2.86
C GLU A 455 -9.41 -17.18 -2.34
N GLU A 456 -8.83 -17.40 -1.16
CA GLU A 456 -8.85 -18.71 -0.52
C GLU A 456 -10.19 -18.93 0.18
N LYS A 457 -10.93 -19.97 -0.24
CA LYS A 457 -12.25 -20.35 0.32
C LYS A 457 -13.30 -19.21 0.26
N PRO A 458 -13.53 -18.61 -0.92
CA PRO A 458 -14.34 -17.39 -1.06
C PRO A 458 -15.79 -17.57 -0.60
N CYS A 459 -16.35 -18.77 -0.78
CA CYS A 459 -17.75 -19.05 -0.51
C CYS A 459 -18.13 -19.10 0.95
N ARG A 460 -17.20 -19.38 1.87
CA ARG A 460 -17.54 -19.49 3.29
C ARG A 460 -18.05 -18.16 3.81
N GLN A 461 -17.31 -17.08 3.55
CA GLN A 461 -17.69 -15.75 3.98
C GLN A 461 -18.92 -15.30 3.19
N PHE A 462 -18.87 -15.42 1.86
CA PHE A 462 -19.93 -14.96 0.97
C PHE A 462 -21.32 -15.53 1.32
N ILE A 463 -21.43 -16.85 1.49
CA ILE A 463 -22.69 -17.51 1.86
C ILE A 463 -23.16 -17.06 3.25
N THR A 464 -22.24 -16.85 4.19
CA THR A 464 -22.57 -16.40 5.55
C THR A 464 -23.16 -14.98 5.50
N THR A 465 -22.47 -14.05 4.83
CA THR A 465 -22.92 -12.67 4.62
C THR A 465 -24.29 -12.64 3.94
N LEU A 466 -24.44 -13.39 2.85
CA LEU A 466 -25.70 -13.49 2.10
C LEU A 466 -26.84 -14.06 2.94
N SER A 467 -26.58 -15.11 3.73
CA SER A 467 -27.59 -15.70 4.61
C SER A 467 -28.09 -14.70 5.66
N HIS A 468 -27.19 -13.90 6.23
CA HIS A 468 -27.56 -12.84 7.16
C HIS A 468 -28.33 -11.70 6.50
N ALA A 469 -27.96 -11.30 5.28
CA ALA A 469 -28.69 -10.31 4.49
C ALA A 469 -30.13 -10.77 4.19
N MET A 470 -30.30 -12.04 3.77
CA MET A 470 -31.62 -12.64 3.59
C MET A 470 -32.39 -12.75 4.91
N ALA A 471 -31.70 -13.03 6.02
CA ALA A 471 -32.29 -12.99 7.35
C ALA A 471 -32.71 -11.58 7.80
N ALA A 472 -32.13 -10.52 7.22
CA ALA A 472 -32.54 -9.13 7.44
C ALA A 472 -33.70 -8.71 6.51
N GLY A 473 -34.10 -9.55 5.54
CA GLY A 473 -35.22 -9.30 4.63
C GLY A 473 -34.81 -8.98 3.19
N GLU A 474 -33.52 -9.09 2.85
CA GLU A 474 -33.07 -8.91 1.47
C GLU A 474 -33.40 -10.14 0.60
N ALA A 475 -33.68 -9.90 -0.68
CA ALA A 475 -33.96 -10.98 -1.63
C ALA A 475 -32.66 -11.67 -2.10
N LEU A 476 -32.79 -12.95 -2.47
CA LEU A 476 -31.81 -13.64 -3.30
C LEU A 476 -32.04 -13.21 -4.75
N THR A 477 -31.32 -12.19 -5.20
CA THR A 477 -31.47 -11.62 -6.53
C THR A 477 -30.81 -12.50 -7.60
N PRO A 478 -31.21 -12.42 -8.88
CA PRO A 478 -30.57 -13.17 -9.96
C PRO A 478 -29.04 -12.99 -10.02
N LEU A 479 -28.56 -11.77 -9.72
CA LEU A 479 -27.12 -11.48 -9.65
C LEU A 479 -26.43 -12.22 -8.49
N ARG A 480 -27.08 -12.34 -7.33
CA ARG A 480 -26.55 -13.13 -6.20
C ARG A 480 -26.52 -14.62 -6.53
N GLU A 481 -27.53 -15.11 -7.26
CA GLU A 481 -27.57 -16.49 -7.74
C GLU A 481 -26.43 -16.76 -8.74
N GLU A 482 -26.17 -15.84 -9.66
CA GLU A 482 -25.09 -15.97 -10.64
C GLU A 482 -23.72 -16.05 -9.96
N TYR A 483 -23.47 -15.23 -8.95
CA TYR A 483 -22.24 -15.26 -8.17
C TYR A 483 -22.10 -16.55 -7.34
N LEU A 484 -23.18 -17.02 -6.71
CA LEU A 484 -23.18 -18.31 -6.02
C LEU A 484 -22.85 -19.45 -6.98
N HIS A 485 -23.49 -19.48 -8.14
CA HIS A 485 -23.27 -20.52 -9.15
C HIS A 485 -21.85 -20.49 -9.71
N ALA A 486 -21.30 -19.29 -9.97
CA ALA A 486 -19.97 -19.14 -10.55
C ALA A 486 -18.83 -19.53 -9.60
N PHE A 487 -18.99 -19.31 -8.29
CA PHE A 487 -17.88 -19.47 -7.34
C PHE A 487 -18.08 -20.57 -6.30
N CYS A 488 -19.31 -21.01 -6.04
CA CYS A 488 -19.67 -21.85 -4.88
C CYS A 488 -20.21 -23.24 -5.19
N THR A 489 -20.09 -23.69 -6.44
CA THR A 489 -20.47 -25.03 -6.92
C THR A 489 -19.39 -26.11 -6.70
N VAL A 490 -18.31 -25.79 -5.98
CA VAL A 490 -17.25 -26.75 -5.65
C VAL A 490 -17.80 -27.85 -4.72
N PRO A 491 -17.55 -29.15 -4.95
CA PRO A 491 -18.17 -30.25 -4.19
C PRO A 491 -18.08 -30.12 -2.67
N ALA A 492 -16.93 -29.67 -2.15
CA ALA A 492 -16.74 -29.45 -0.72
C ALA A 492 -17.63 -28.33 -0.13
N VAL A 493 -17.95 -27.31 -0.93
CA VAL A 493 -18.85 -26.21 -0.54
C VAL A 493 -20.30 -26.69 -0.58
N VAL A 494 -20.70 -27.37 -1.65
CA VAL A 494 -22.05 -27.94 -1.81
C VAL A 494 -22.40 -28.89 -0.68
N GLU A 495 -21.48 -29.80 -0.35
CA GLU A 495 -21.67 -30.78 0.73
C GLU A 495 -21.77 -30.10 2.10
N ARG A 496 -21.00 -29.04 2.34
CA ARG A 496 -21.14 -28.24 3.57
C ARG A 496 -22.50 -27.56 3.63
N GLN A 497 -22.92 -26.93 2.54
CA GLN A 497 -24.20 -26.22 2.49
C GLN A 497 -25.39 -27.18 2.67
N ARG A 498 -25.30 -28.41 2.14
CA ARG A 498 -26.26 -29.47 2.42
C ARG A 498 -26.40 -29.73 3.91
N ARG A 499 -25.29 -29.85 4.64
CA ARG A 499 -25.32 -30.06 6.11
C ARG A 499 -25.91 -28.88 6.86
N ASP A 500 -25.61 -27.65 6.43
CA ASP A 500 -26.13 -26.43 7.05
C ASP A 500 -27.67 -26.32 6.83
N MET A 501 -28.15 -26.69 5.65
CA MET A 501 -29.59 -26.87 5.37
C MET A 501 -30.22 -27.97 6.25
N ASP A 502 -29.64 -29.18 6.29
CA ASP A 502 -30.18 -30.30 7.08
C ASP A 502 -30.26 -29.97 8.58
N GLN A 503 -29.30 -29.19 9.09
CA GLN A 503 -29.35 -28.68 10.47
C GLN A 503 -30.47 -27.66 10.66
N ALA A 504 -30.65 -26.73 9.71
CA ALA A 504 -31.72 -25.75 9.78
C ALA A 504 -33.12 -26.41 9.72
N THR A 505 -33.30 -27.42 8.88
CA THR A 505 -34.53 -28.24 8.82
C THR A 505 -34.83 -28.93 10.14
N ARG A 506 -33.83 -29.55 10.78
CA ARG A 506 -34.01 -30.18 12.09
C ARG A 506 -34.38 -29.18 13.18
N ARG A 507 -33.78 -27.98 13.18
CA ARG A 507 -34.13 -26.91 14.13
C ARG A 507 -35.58 -26.46 13.94
N ALA A 508 -36.02 -26.27 12.71
CA ALA A 508 -37.40 -25.86 12.41
C ALA A 508 -38.44 -26.95 12.77
N GLN A 509 -38.08 -28.23 12.65
CA GLN A 509 -38.93 -29.34 13.11
C GLN A 509 -39.01 -29.43 14.63
N ALA A 510 -37.90 -29.23 15.33
CA ALA A 510 -37.85 -29.29 16.79
C ALA A 510 -38.52 -28.09 17.46
N GLN A 511 -38.38 -26.89 16.87
CA GLN A 511 -38.94 -25.64 17.39
C GLN A 511 -39.48 -24.79 16.23
N PRO A 512 -40.77 -24.91 15.88
CA PRO A 512 -41.35 -24.31 14.68
C PRO A 512 -41.71 -22.82 14.85
N ASP A 513 -40.78 -22.03 15.39
CA ASP A 513 -40.94 -20.58 15.50
C ASP A 513 -40.61 -19.86 14.17
N GLY A 514 -40.98 -18.58 14.10
CA GLY A 514 -40.79 -17.77 12.88
C GLY A 514 -39.32 -17.61 12.47
N SER A 515 -38.38 -17.68 13.42
CA SER A 515 -36.95 -17.56 13.16
C SER A 515 -36.39 -18.84 12.56
N ALA A 516 -36.72 -20.00 13.13
CA ALA A 516 -36.25 -21.29 12.67
C ALA A 516 -36.76 -21.61 11.25
N LYS A 517 -38.02 -21.31 10.96
CA LYS A 517 -38.58 -21.41 9.59
C LYS A 517 -37.86 -20.49 8.61
N LYS A 518 -37.56 -19.25 9.01
CA LYS A 518 -36.84 -18.29 8.16
C LYS A 518 -35.45 -18.80 7.78
N TRP A 519 -34.68 -19.28 8.76
CA TRP A 519 -33.35 -19.83 8.50
C TRP A 519 -33.38 -21.11 7.67
N GLN A 520 -34.37 -21.98 7.87
CA GLN A 520 -34.59 -23.13 6.98
C GLN A 520 -34.78 -22.68 5.54
N THR A 521 -35.70 -21.76 5.26
CA THR A 521 -35.95 -21.23 3.91
C THR A 521 -34.69 -20.66 3.27
N ILE A 522 -33.90 -19.88 4.03
CA ILE A 522 -32.65 -19.26 3.53
C ILE A 522 -31.62 -20.33 3.14
N GLN A 523 -31.35 -21.29 4.03
CA GLN A 523 -30.34 -22.31 3.77
C GLN A 523 -30.74 -23.23 2.62
N THR A 524 -32.04 -23.56 2.49
CA THR A 524 -32.59 -24.30 1.35
C THR A 524 -32.42 -23.52 0.05
N ALA A 525 -32.80 -22.24 0.01
CA ALA A 525 -32.68 -21.42 -1.20
C ALA A 525 -31.22 -21.33 -1.70
N ILE A 526 -30.25 -21.11 -0.80
CA ILE A 526 -28.84 -21.06 -1.16
C ILE A 526 -28.34 -22.43 -1.65
N TYR A 527 -28.74 -23.53 -0.99
CA TYR A 527 -28.38 -24.88 -1.42
C TYR A 527 -28.90 -25.20 -2.83
N GLU A 528 -30.14 -24.81 -3.14
CA GLU A 528 -30.75 -25.08 -4.45
C GLU A 528 -30.04 -24.38 -5.61
N VAL A 529 -29.40 -23.23 -5.36
CA VAL A 529 -28.63 -22.50 -6.36
C VAL A 529 -27.27 -23.14 -6.66
N ILE A 530 -26.64 -23.76 -5.65
CA ILE A 530 -25.26 -24.27 -5.80
C ILE A 530 -25.16 -25.80 -5.99
N ARG A 531 -26.28 -26.53 -5.84
CA ARG A 531 -26.30 -28.01 -5.85
C ARG A 531 -26.03 -28.65 -7.21
#